data_AF-A0A813IGD9-F1
#
_entry.id   AF-A0A813IGD9-F1
#
_cell.length_a   1.000
_cell.length_b   1.000
_cell.length_c   1.000
_cell.angle_alpha   90.00
_cell.angle_beta   90.00
_cell.angle_gamma   90.00
#
_symmetry.space_group_name_H-M   'P 1'
#
loop_
_entity.id
_entity.type
_entity.pdbx_description
1 polymer ?
#
loop_
_entity_poly.entity_id
_entity_poly.type
_entity_poly.pdbx_seq_one_letter_code
_entity_poly.pdbx_strand_id
1 'polypeptide(L)'
;VIYGAAFVLFPVVGLAMGLVWVAAAVGLVMAVCLGGLTILKGLAKNVPILCDFFPDEPSPQEDRIKRLEAEEHASRVAALIEAEVSDAAAAAREALRPKSALEARALLGEARAEVEAAGGTLQVVELAAKAQNGGWLAVCEARERLGLAQAVLAEAEADAEPLLEMAAEASDAKAVASEPRAAAAATGRAIGRVVADRCLSAGEAPLLQAAFPKDFQSLRQGPPPSAAGHPRQFSSLAGSGFSAMPRLPAA
;
A
#
# COMPACT_ATOMS: atom_id res chain seq x y z
N VAL A 1 -9.13 18.07 70.35
CA VAL A 1 -9.42 17.44 69.04
C VAL A 1 -10.92 17.40 68.75
N ILE A 2 -11.76 16.87 69.65
CA ILE A 2 -13.22 16.71 69.44
C ILE A 2 -13.95 18.05 69.14
N TYR A 3 -13.68 19.11 69.90
CA TYR A 3 -14.30 20.44 69.66
C TYR A 3 -13.82 21.12 68.37
N GLY A 4 -12.59 20.84 67.92
CA GLY A 4 -12.06 21.36 66.67
C GLY A 4 -12.75 20.74 65.45
N ALA A 5 -13.08 19.44 65.53
CA ALA A 5 -13.83 18.76 64.48
C ALA A 5 -15.26 19.31 64.36
N ALA A 6 -15.94 19.58 65.48
CA ALA A 6 -17.30 20.12 65.49
C ALA A 6 -17.38 21.54 64.88
N PHE A 7 -16.36 22.39 65.11
CA PHE A 7 -16.30 23.74 64.56
C PHE A 7 -16.14 23.77 63.03
N VAL A 8 -15.50 22.76 62.46
CA VAL A 8 -15.34 22.62 61.00
C VAL A 8 -16.54 21.92 60.36
N LEU A 9 -17.19 20.98 61.05
CA LEU A 9 -18.33 20.22 60.53
C LEU A 9 -19.59 21.08 60.35
N PHE A 10 -19.86 22.00 61.29
CA PHE A 10 -21.05 22.85 61.26
C PHE A 10 -21.16 23.75 59.99
N PRO A 11 -20.11 24.49 59.58
CA PRO A 11 -20.18 25.29 58.35
C PRO A 11 -20.22 24.41 57.09
N VAL A 12 -19.57 23.24 57.08
CA VAL A 12 -19.59 22.32 55.93
C VAL A 12 -20.99 21.75 55.71
N VAL A 13 -21.69 21.34 56.78
CA VAL A 13 -23.09 20.86 56.70
C VAL A 13 -24.02 21.99 56.28
N GLY A 14 -23.83 23.21 56.81
CA GLY A 14 -24.60 24.39 56.39
C GLY A 14 -24.45 24.71 54.91
N LEU A 15 -23.22 24.65 54.39
CA LEU A 15 -22.91 24.91 52.98
C LEU A 15 -23.49 23.81 52.08
N ALA A 16 -23.34 22.54 52.46
CA ALA A 16 -23.92 21.41 51.73
C ALA A 16 -25.46 21.51 51.66
N MET A 17 -26.12 21.84 52.77
CA MET A 17 -27.57 22.03 52.79
C MET A 17 -28.01 23.21 51.92
N GLY A 18 -27.25 24.32 51.94
CA GLY A 18 -27.48 25.46 51.06
C GLY A 18 -27.40 25.10 49.57
N LEU A 19 -26.40 24.32 49.17
CA LEU A 19 -26.24 23.86 47.78
C LEU A 19 -27.40 22.98 47.32
N VAL A 20 -27.92 22.11 48.19
CA VAL A 20 -29.09 21.27 47.89
C VAL A 20 -30.34 22.13 47.61
N TRP A 21 -30.57 23.17 48.41
CA TRP A 21 -31.69 24.09 48.19
C TRP A 21 -31.56 24.89 46.89
N VAL A 22 -30.35 25.34 46.55
CA VAL A 22 -30.10 26.04 45.29
C VAL A 22 -30.33 25.11 44.10
N ALA A 23 -29.83 23.87 44.15
CA ALA A 23 -30.05 22.89 43.10
C ALA A 23 -31.53 22.55 42.92
N ALA A 24 -32.28 22.41 44.02
CA ALA A 24 -33.72 22.19 43.99
C ALA A 24 -34.49 23.38 43.37
N ALA A 25 -34.11 24.61 43.72
CA ALA A 25 -34.70 25.81 43.14
C ALA A 25 -34.43 25.93 41.63
N VAL A 26 -33.19 25.67 41.19
CA VAL A 26 -32.83 25.65 39.76
C VAL A 26 -33.60 24.55 39.02
N GLY A 27 -33.69 23.35 39.61
CA GLY A 27 -34.46 22.24 39.03
C GLY A 27 -35.94 22.57 38.87
N LEU A 28 -36.55 23.22 39.87
CA LEU A 28 -37.93 23.66 39.81
C LEU A 28 -38.15 24.71 38.72
N VAL A 29 -37.27 25.71 38.62
CA VAL A 29 -37.34 26.74 37.58
C VAL A 29 -37.23 26.11 36.20
N MET A 30 -36.28 25.20 36.00
CA MET A 30 -36.13 24.47 34.72
C MET A 30 -37.36 23.64 34.38
N ALA A 31 -37.93 22.93 35.36
CA ALA A 31 -39.15 22.13 35.16
C ALA A 31 -40.34 23.01 34.77
N VAL A 32 -40.51 24.17 35.42
CA VAL A 32 -41.58 25.13 35.11
C VAL A 32 -41.35 25.76 33.73
N CYS A 33 -40.13 26.13 33.38
CA CYS A 33 -39.82 26.67 32.05
C CYS A 33 -40.08 25.64 30.95
N LEU A 34 -39.60 24.40 31.10
CA LEU A 34 -39.80 23.34 30.12
C LEU A 34 -41.28 22.96 30.01
N GLY A 35 -41.98 22.82 31.14
CA GLY A 35 -43.42 22.56 31.17
C GLY A 35 -44.25 23.70 30.57
N GLY A 36 -43.86 24.95 30.84
CA GLY A 36 -44.47 26.13 30.24
C GLY A 36 -44.29 26.14 28.72
N LEU A 37 -43.09 25.79 28.22
CA LEU A 37 -42.81 25.70 26.79
C LEU A 37 -43.57 24.56 26.10
N THR A 38 -43.79 23.42 26.76
CA THR A 38 -44.58 22.32 26.18
C THR A 38 -46.07 22.66 26.13
N ILE A 39 -46.61 23.28 27.17
CA ILE A 39 -47.99 23.77 27.19
C ILE A 39 -48.17 24.88 26.14
N LEU A 40 -47.21 25.82 26.04
CA LEU A 40 -47.23 26.89 25.05
C LEU A 40 -47.14 26.35 23.62
N LYS A 41 -46.29 25.33 23.36
CA LYS A 41 -46.27 24.61 22.07
C LYS A 41 -47.59 23.91 21.78
N GLY A 42 -48.21 23.28 22.77
CA GLY A 42 -49.51 22.63 22.62
C GLY A 42 -50.64 23.62 22.31
N LEU A 43 -50.63 24.78 22.95
CA LEU A 43 -51.58 25.86 22.68
C LEU A 43 -51.31 26.55 21.33
N ALA A 44 -50.04 26.74 20.96
CA ALA A 44 -49.65 27.32 19.67
C ALA A 44 -50.13 26.46 18.49
N LYS A 45 -50.12 25.12 18.61
CA LYS A 45 -50.68 24.21 17.61
C LYS A 45 -52.21 24.36 17.42
N ASN A 46 -52.93 24.96 18.39
CA ASN A 46 -54.38 25.15 18.35
C ASN A 46 -54.82 26.58 17.97
N VAL A 47 -53.88 27.51 17.77
CA VAL A 47 -54.20 28.88 17.34
C VAL A 47 -53.97 28.98 15.82
N PRO A 48 -55.01 29.21 15.00
CA PRO A 48 -54.94 29.14 13.54
C PRO A 48 -54.05 30.22 12.89
N ILE A 49 -53.57 31.21 13.65
CA ILE A 49 -52.72 32.31 13.16
C ILE A 49 -51.22 31.95 13.22
N LEU A 50 -50.81 30.92 13.99
CA LEU A 50 -49.40 30.51 14.12
C LEU A 50 -49.02 29.25 13.32
N CYS A 51 -49.95 28.62 12.61
CA CYS A 51 -49.67 27.42 11.82
C CYS A 51 -48.63 27.66 10.71
N ASP A 52 -48.52 28.88 10.18
CA ASP A 52 -47.55 29.20 9.11
C ASP A 52 -46.08 29.23 9.59
N PHE A 53 -45.83 29.25 10.90
CA PHE A 53 -44.47 29.28 11.46
C PHE A 53 -43.93 27.91 11.89
N PHE A 54 -44.79 26.88 11.95
CA PHE A 54 -44.38 25.51 12.27
C PHE A 54 -44.57 24.65 11.02
N PRO A 55 -43.49 24.20 10.35
CA PRO A 55 -43.63 23.32 9.20
C PRO A 55 -44.42 22.08 9.60
N ASP A 56 -45.38 21.69 8.76
CA ASP A 56 -46.23 20.52 8.96
C ASP A 56 -45.36 19.30 9.28
N GLU A 57 -45.66 18.63 10.40
CA GLU A 57 -45.08 17.32 10.72
C GLU A 57 -45.47 16.38 9.56
N PRO A 58 -44.48 15.85 8.79
CA PRO A 58 -44.77 15.03 7.62
C PRO A 58 -45.62 13.83 8.03
N SER A 59 -46.57 13.46 7.18
CA SER A 59 -47.44 12.33 7.49
C SER A 59 -46.59 11.05 7.61
N PRO A 60 -46.94 10.09 8.48
CA PRO A 60 -46.16 8.86 8.68
C PRO A 60 -46.03 8.02 7.40
N GLN A 61 -46.85 8.28 6.37
CA GLN A 61 -46.72 7.67 5.04
C GLN A 61 -45.63 8.35 4.19
N GLU A 62 -45.54 9.68 4.20
CA GLU A 62 -44.49 10.42 3.49
C GLU A 62 -43.10 10.14 4.05
N ASP A 63 -42.97 10.00 5.37
CA ASP A 63 -41.71 9.60 6.00
C ASP A 63 -41.28 8.19 5.60
N ARG A 64 -42.24 7.28 5.42
CA ARG A 64 -41.94 5.92 4.97
C ARG A 64 -41.49 5.90 3.50
N ILE A 65 -42.12 6.70 2.65
CA ILE A 65 -41.73 6.84 1.24
C ILE A 65 -40.33 7.46 1.14
N LYS A 66 -40.07 8.55 1.87
CA LYS A 66 -38.74 9.20 1.91
C LYS A 66 -37.65 8.28 2.43
N ARG A 67 -37.94 7.41 3.40
CA ARG A 67 -36.98 6.41 3.88
C ARG A 67 -36.67 5.36 2.83
N LEU A 68 -37.67 4.84 2.12
CA LEU A 68 -37.46 3.89 1.03
C LEU A 68 -36.67 4.52 -0.12
N GLU A 69 -36.99 5.75 -0.49
CA GLU A 69 -36.23 6.50 -1.50
C GLU A 69 -34.79 6.77 -1.07
N ALA A 70 -34.56 7.08 0.22
CA ALA A 70 -33.23 7.26 0.76
C ALA A 70 -32.42 5.96 0.81
N GLU A 71 -33.06 4.82 1.13
CA GLU A 71 -32.43 3.50 1.12
C GLU A 71 -32.08 3.04 -0.30
N GLU A 72 -32.98 3.25 -1.27
CA GLU A 72 -32.68 3.01 -2.69
C GLU A 72 -31.56 3.91 -3.20
N HIS A 73 -31.55 5.18 -2.81
CA HIS A 73 -30.48 6.08 -3.19
C HIS A 73 -29.14 5.67 -2.56
N ALA A 74 -29.14 5.34 -1.26
CA ALA A 74 -27.95 4.90 -0.54
C ALA A 74 -27.37 3.60 -1.12
N SER A 75 -28.21 2.62 -1.45
CA SER A 75 -27.77 1.38 -2.08
C SER A 75 -27.18 1.59 -3.48
N ARG A 76 -27.77 2.47 -4.31
CA ARG A 76 -27.20 2.83 -5.61
C ARG A 76 -25.85 3.53 -5.48
N VAL A 77 -25.75 4.47 -4.53
CA VAL A 77 -24.47 5.16 -4.26
C VAL A 77 -23.43 4.19 -3.74
N ALA A 78 -23.78 3.30 -2.82
CA ALA A 78 -22.88 2.27 -2.32
C ALA A 78 -22.38 1.35 -3.44
N ALA A 79 -23.27 0.94 -4.36
CA ALA A 79 -22.88 0.12 -5.52
C ALA A 79 -21.92 0.86 -6.48
N LEU A 80 -22.14 2.17 -6.69
CA LEU A 80 -21.25 2.99 -7.52
C LEU A 80 -19.87 3.15 -6.86
N ILE A 81 -19.83 3.38 -5.54
CA ILE A 81 -18.58 3.47 -4.79
C ILE A 81 -17.84 2.13 -4.83
N GLU A 82 -18.53 1.02 -4.62
CA GLU A 82 -17.91 -0.31 -4.67
C GLU A 82 -17.33 -0.58 -6.06
N ALA A 83 -18.04 -0.21 -7.13
CA ALA A 83 -17.55 -0.31 -8.50
C ALA A 83 -16.28 0.53 -8.70
N GLU A 84 -16.30 1.80 -8.30
CA GLU A 84 -15.15 2.70 -8.43
C GLU A 84 -13.93 2.23 -7.63
N VAL A 85 -14.14 1.73 -6.40
CA VAL A 85 -13.09 1.15 -5.56
C VAL A 85 -12.52 -0.12 -6.20
N SER A 86 -13.38 -0.99 -6.76
CA SER A 86 -12.93 -2.21 -7.43
C SER A 86 -12.11 -1.91 -8.68
N ASP A 87 -12.51 -0.92 -9.47
CA ASP A 87 -11.80 -0.49 -10.67
C ASP A 87 -10.45 0.16 -10.31
N ALA A 88 -10.43 1.01 -9.29
CA ALA A 88 -9.20 1.62 -8.78
C ALA A 88 -8.23 0.57 -8.20
N ALA A 89 -8.75 -0.43 -7.48
CA ALA A 89 -7.96 -1.53 -6.95
C ALA A 89 -7.38 -2.41 -8.08
N ALA A 90 -8.15 -2.70 -9.12
CA ALA A 90 -7.68 -3.43 -10.29
C ALA A 90 -6.57 -2.65 -11.03
N ALA A 91 -6.77 -1.35 -11.25
CA ALA A 91 -5.77 -0.49 -11.88
C ALA A 91 -4.48 -0.39 -11.06
N ALA A 92 -4.59 -0.30 -9.73
CA ALA A 92 -3.44 -0.27 -8.84
C ALA A 92 -2.65 -1.60 -8.87
N ARG A 93 -3.35 -2.74 -8.88
CA ARG A 93 -2.73 -4.06 -9.02
C ARG A 93 -1.98 -4.22 -10.34
N GLU A 94 -2.61 -3.81 -11.44
CA GLU A 94 -1.96 -3.86 -12.76
C GLU A 94 -0.77 -2.89 -12.87
N ALA A 95 -0.83 -1.74 -12.20
CA ALA A 95 0.30 -0.81 -12.15
C ALA A 95 1.51 -1.35 -11.36
N LEU A 96 1.26 -2.19 -10.35
CA LEU A 96 2.28 -2.80 -9.50
C LEU A 96 2.84 -4.11 -10.05
N ARG A 97 2.25 -4.67 -11.12
CA ARG A 97 2.78 -5.86 -11.76
C ARG A 97 4.19 -5.63 -12.30
N PRO A 98 5.10 -6.59 -12.14
CA PRO A 98 6.45 -6.48 -12.69
C PRO A 98 6.37 -6.40 -14.22
N LYS A 99 7.11 -5.47 -14.83
CA LYS A 99 7.13 -5.29 -16.29
C LYS A 99 8.31 -5.99 -16.94
N SER A 100 9.25 -6.47 -16.13
CA SER A 100 10.47 -7.13 -16.59
C SER A 100 10.84 -8.33 -15.72
N ALA A 101 11.61 -9.26 -16.30
CA ALA A 101 12.11 -10.42 -15.58
C ALA A 101 13.05 -10.06 -14.40
N LEU A 102 13.73 -8.90 -14.45
CA LEU A 102 14.55 -8.44 -13.32
C LEU A 102 13.69 -7.94 -12.17
N GLU A 103 12.65 -7.15 -12.45
CA GLU A 103 11.68 -6.68 -11.44
C GLU A 103 10.93 -7.87 -10.82
N ALA A 104 10.51 -8.85 -11.64
CA ALA A 104 9.87 -10.06 -11.16
C ALA A 104 10.77 -10.85 -10.19
N ARG A 105 12.08 -10.98 -10.49
CA ARG A 105 13.04 -11.63 -9.57
C ARG A 105 13.23 -10.85 -8.27
N ALA A 106 13.28 -9.53 -8.34
CA ALA A 106 13.41 -8.69 -7.16
C ALA A 106 12.18 -8.84 -6.26
N LEU A 107 10.98 -8.76 -6.84
CA LEU A 107 9.70 -8.89 -6.14
C LEU A 107 9.54 -10.27 -5.51
N LEU A 108 9.94 -11.35 -6.20
CA LEU A 108 10.01 -12.69 -5.63
C LEU A 108 11.00 -12.79 -4.46
N GLY A 109 12.15 -12.13 -4.57
CA GLY A 109 13.14 -12.08 -3.50
C GLY A 109 12.59 -11.37 -2.25
N GLU A 110 11.90 -10.25 -2.45
CA GLU A 110 11.25 -9.48 -1.38
C GLU A 110 10.14 -10.28 -0.71
N ALA A 111 9.24 -10.91 -1.49
CA ALA A 111 8.17 -11.72 -0.95
C ALA A 111 8.68 -12.94 -0.15
N ARG A 112 9.77 -13.57 -0.60
CA ARG A 112 10.42 -14.65 0.15
C ARG A 112 11.02 -14.16 1.46
N ALA A 113 11.71 -13.02 1.42
CA ALA A 113 12.26 -12.42 2.63
C ALA A 113 11.16 -12.05 3.64
N GLU A 114 9.99 -11.63 3.17
CA GLU A 114 8.84 -11.34 4.02
C GLU A 114 8.25 -12.60 4.66
N VAL A 115 8.14 -13.70 3.93
CA VAL A 115 7.74 -15.01 4.50
C VAL A 115 8.73 -15.49 5.56
N GLU A 116 10.04 -15.35 5.31
CA GLU A 116 11.07 -15.69 6.29
C GLU A 116 10.99 -14.81 7.54
N ALA A 117 10.81 -13.50 7.37
CA ALA A 117 10.63 -12.57 8.48
C ALA A 117 9.37 -12.88 9.30
N ALA A 118 8.24 -13.11 8.64
CA ALA A 118 6.98 -13.51 9.29
C ALA A 118 7.15 -14.84 10.04
N GLY A 119 7.82 -15.83 9.43
CA GLY A 119 8.13 -17.12 10.06
C GLY A 119 9.01 -16.96 11.30
N GLY A 120 10.03 -16.10 11.22
CA GLY A 120 10.88 -15.76 12.35
C GLY A 120 10.11 -15.10 13.49
N THR A 121 9.21 -14.14 13.18
CA THR A 121 8.38 -13.50 14.20
C THR A 121 7.43 -14.49 14.87
N LEU A 122 6.83 -15.40 14.11
CA LEU A 122 5.98 -16.47 14.68
C LEU A 122 6.76 -17.33 15.67
N GLN A 123 7.98 -17.76 15.32
CA GLN A 123 8.82 -18.55 16.23
C GLN A 123 9.14 -17.79 17.52
N VAL A 124 9.51 -16.51 17.42
CA VAL A 124 9.80 -15.68 18.59
C VAL A 124 8.58 -15.52 19.49
N VAL A 125 7.42 -15.23 18.90
CA VAL A 125 6.17 -15.03 19.65
C VAL A 125 5.66 -16.34 20.25
N GLU A 126 5.79 -17.47 19.55
CA GLU A 126 5.46 -18.79 20.10
C GLU A 126 6.35 -19.17 21.28
N LEU A 127 7.66 -18.90 21.20
CA LEU A 127 8.58 -19.14 22.32
C LEU A 127 8.23 -18.25 23.51
N ALA A 128 7.94 -16.97 23.28
CA ALA A 128 7.52 -16.04 24.33
C ALA A 128 6.20 -16.47 24.98
N ALA A 129 5.22 -16.91 24.18
CA ALA A 129 3.93 -17.38 24.67
C ALA A 129 4.06 -18.64 25.52
N LYS A 130 4.89 -19.60 25.09
CA LYS A 130 5.23 -20.81 25.85
C LYS A 130 5.94 -20.48 27.16
N ALA A 131 6.90 -19.56 27.14
CA ALA A 131 7.65 -19.17 28.34
C ALA A 131 6.79 -18.47 29.39
N GLN A 132 5.81 -17.67 28.95
CA GLN A 132 4.95 -16.88 29.83
C GLN A 132 3.62 -17.57 30.16
N ASN A 133 3.36 -18.76 29.61
CA ASN A 133 2.06 -19.45 29.68
C ASN A 133 0.88 -18.51 29.33
N GLY A 134 1.04 -17.66 28.32
CA GLY A 134 0.09 -16.61 27.95
C GLY A 134 0.40 -16.02 26.58
N GLY A 135 -0.35 -15.00 26.13
CA GLY A 135 -0.04 -14.30 24.87
C GLY A 135 -0.38 -15.07 23.58
N TRP A 136 -1.24 -16.09 23.63
CA TRP A 136 -1.64 -16.89 22.46
C TRP A 136 -2.34 -16.08 21.36
N LEU A 137 -2.94 -14.93 21.69
CA LEU A 137 -3.51 -14.02 20.69
C LEU A 137 -2.44 -13.52 19.73
N ALA A 138 -1.26 -13.16 20.23
CA ALA A 138 -0.14 -12.70 19.41
C ALA A 138 0.40 -13.83 18.51
N VAL A 139 0.32 -15.09 18.96
CA VAL A 139 0.63 -16.26 18.11
C VAL A 139 -0.38 -16.39 16.97
N CYS A 140 -1.67 -16.23 17.26
CA CYS A 140 -2.71 -16.25 16.21
C CYS A 140 -2.48 -15.14 15.17
N GLU A 141 -2.23 -13.91 15.61
CA GLU A 141 -1.91 -12.79 14.71
C GLU A 141 -0.64 -13.06 13.89
N ALA A 142 0.41 -13.62 14.50
CA ALA A 142 1.64 -13.96 13.78
C ALA A 142 1.42 -15.08 12.75
N ARG A 143 0.53 -16.04 13.02
CA ARG A 143 0.13 -17.08 12.05
C ARG A 143 -0.65 -16.50 10.89
N GLU A 144 -1.57 -15.58 11.17
CA GLU A 144 -2.32 -14.89 10.13
C GLU A 144 -1.39 -14.07 9.24
N ARG A 145 -0.44 -13.32 9.83
CA ARG A 145 0.60 -12.60 9.07
C ARG A 145 1.45 -13.52 8.21
N LEU A 146 1.85 -14.68 8.71
CA LEU A 146 2.57 -15.68 7.92
C LEU A 146 1.72 -16.19 6.75
N GLY A 147 0.43 -16.46 6.99
CA GLY A 147 -0.50 -16.87 5.93
C GLY A 147 -0.67 -15.80 4.85
N LEU A 148 -0.77 -14.53 5.24
CA LEU A 148 -0.84 -13.40 4.30
C LEU A 148 0.47 -13.27 3.50
N ALA A 149 1.64 -13.36 4.14
CA ALA A 149 2.92 -13.31 3.45
C ALA A 149 3.08 -14.46 2.44
N GLN A 150 2.60 -15.66 2.77
CA GLN A 150 2.58 -16.80 1.86
C GLN A 150 1.64 -16.58 0.67
N ALA A 151 0.48 -15.96 0.88
CA ALA A 151 -0.43 -15.61 -0.20
C ALA A 151 0.21 -14.58 -1.15
N VAL A 152 0.87 -13.55 -0.62
CA VAL A 152 1.61 -12.56 -1.40
C VAL A 152 2.74 -13.21 -2.21
N LEU A 153 3.48 -14.15 -1.61
CA LEU A 153 4.50 -14.91 -2.34
C LEU A 153 3.89 -15.73 -3.48
N ALA A 154 2.75 -16.39 -3.27
CA ALA A 154 2.08 -17.16 -4.31
C ALA A 154 1.59 -16.26 -5.46
N GLU A 155 1.05 -15.08 -5.16
CA GLU A 155 0.66 -14.09 -6.18
C GLU A 155 1.88 -13.59 -6.96
N ALA A 156 2.98 -13.27 -6.27
CA ALA A 156 4.24 -12.88 -6.89
C ALA A 156 4.82 -13.97 -7.79
N GLU A 157 4.71 -15.24 -7.40
CA GLU A 157 5.13 -16.39 -8.22
C GLU A 157 4.28 -16.52 -9.48
N ALA A 158 2.96 -16.41 -9.38
CA ALA A 158 2.07 -16.45 -10.54
C ALA A 158 2.32 -15.29 -11.53
N ASP A 159 2.61 -14.09 -11.03
CA ASP A 159 2.92 -12.92 -11.87
C ASP A 159 4.34 -12.99 -12.49
N ALA A 160 5.29 -13.64 -11.82
CA ALA A 160 6.67 -13.75 -12.27
C ALA A 160 6.91 -14.89 -13.28
N GLU A 161 6.17 -16.00 -13.17
CA GLU A 161 6.29 -17.19 -14.02
C GLU A 161 6.36 -16.87 -15.53
N PRO A 162 5.40 -16.14 -16.13
CA PRO A 162 5.43 -15.87 -17.58
C PRO A 162 6.63 -15.01 -18.01
N LEU A 163 7.08 -14.09 -17.17
CA LEU A 163 8.21 -13.21 -17.48
C LEU A 163 9.56 -13.93 -17.39
N LEU A 164 9.66 -14.91 -16.50
CA LEU A 164 10.86 -15.71 -16.29
C LEU A 164 11.04 -16.77 -17.38
N GLU A 165 9.96 -17.41 -17.83
CA GLU A 165 9.98 -18.36 -18.94
C GLU A 165 10.44 -17.69 -20.25
N MET A 166 9.84 -16.55 -20.60
CA MET A 166 10.24 -15.78 -21.78
C MET A 166 11.71 -15.33 -21.75
N ALA A 167 12.23 -14.99 -20.56
CA ALA A 167 13.63 -14.61 -20.39
C ALA A 167 14.59 -15.80 -20.53
N ALA A 168 14.18 -17.00 -20.13
CA ALA A 168 14.96 -18.22 -20.28
C ALA A 168 15.05 -18.62 -21.77
N GLU A 169 13.94 -18.60 -22.50
CA GLU A 169 13.91 -18.89 -23.94
C GLU A 169 14.75 -17.89 -24.76
N ALA A 170 14.70 -16.60 -24.40
CA ALA A 170 15.51 -15.57 -25.06
C ALA A 170 17.03 -15.73 -24.78
N SER A 171 17.39 -16.24 -23.59
CA SER A 171 18.78 -16.55 -23.24
C SER A 171 19.31 -17.75 -24.04
N ASP A 172 18.49 -18.80 -24.18
CA ASP A 172 18.86 -20.01 -24.91
C ASP A 172 18.95 -19.76 -26.43
N ALA A 173 18.04 -18.97 -26.99
CA ALA A 173 18.12 -18.55 -28.39
C ALA A 173 19.41 -17.73 -28.69
N LYS A 174 19.86 -16.91 -27.73
CA LYS A 174 21.09 -16.12 -27.86
C LYS A 174 22.35 -16.97 -27.69
N ALA A 175 22.31 -18.02 -26.87
CA ALA A 175 23.38 -19.00 -26.77
C ALA A 175 23.55 -19.80 -28.08
N VAL A 176 22.45 -20.27 -28.66
CA VAL A 176 22.46 -21.01 -29.95
C VAL A 176 22.91 -20.12 -31.12
N ALA A 177 22.59 -18.83 -31.12
CA ALA A 177 23.08 -17.88 -32.14
C ALA A 177 24.60 -17.56 -32.03
N SER A 178 25.23 -17.89 -30.90
CA SER A 178 26.67 -17.68 -30.69
C SER A 178 27.54 -18.89 -31.10
N GLU A 179 26.95 -20.06 -31.32
CA GLU A 179 27.66 -21.28 -31.69
C GLU A 179 27.98 -21.51 -33.19
N PRO A 180 27.39 -20.86 -34.22
CA PRO A 180 27.78 -21.15 -35.60
C PRO A 180 29.10 -20.50 -36.02
N ARG A 181 29.67 -19.57 -35.23
CA ARG A 181 30.92 -18.88 -35.58
C ARG A 181 32.19 -19.58 -35.12
N ALA A 182 32.13 -20.41 -34.08
CA ALA A 182 33.26 -21.23 -33.64
C ALA A 182 33.48 -22.43 -34.57
N ALA A 183 32.41 -23.05 -35.08
CA ALA A 183 32.49 -24.12 -36.07
C ALA A 183 32.98 -23.62 -37.45
N ALA A 184 32.52 -22.47 -37.92
CA ALA A 184 33.00 -21.88 -39.18
C ALA A 184 34.50 -21.47 -39.13
N ALA A 185 35.00 -21.03 -37.97
CA ALA A 185 36.41 -20.70 -37.78
C ALA A 185 37.33 -21.94 -37.64
N ALA A 186 36.77 -23.11 -37.30
CA ALA A 186 37.50 -24.38 -37.31
C ALA A 186 37.60 -24.95 -38.74
N THR A 187 36.50 -24.90 -39.51
CA THR A 187 36.48 -25.38 -40.91
C THR A 187 37.30 -24.49 -41.85
N GLY A 188 37.29 -23.17 -41.65
CA GLY A 188 38.14 -22.24 -42.42
C GLY A 188 39.64 -22.41 -42.17
N ARG A 189 40.04 -22.79 -40.94
CA ARG A 189 41.43 -23.08 -40.59
C ARG A 189 41.92 -24.43 -41.11
N ALA A 190 41.03 -25.42 -41.24
CA ALA A 190 41.38 -26.71 -41.86
C ALA A 190 41.62 -26.59 -43.37
N ILE A 191 40.82 -25.78 -44.08
CA ILE A 191 40.97 -25.57 -45.52
C ILE A 191 42.24 -24.75 -45.84
N GLY A 192 42.56 -23.73 -45.01
CA GLY A 192 43.78 -22.94 -45.18
C GLY A 192 45.09 -23.74 -44.99
N ARG A 193 45.08 -24.78 -44.15
CA ARG A 193 46.27 -25.61 -43.91
C ARG A 193 46.56 -26.60 -45.04
N VAL A 194 45.51 -27.14 -45.68
CA VAL A 194 45.66 -28.07 -46.82
C VAL A 194 46.12 -27.34 -48.09
N VAL A 195 45.77 -26.06 -48.26
CA VAL A 195 46.24 -25.24 -49.39
C VAL A 195 47.68 -24.75 -49.18
N ALA A 196 48.08 -24.42 -47.95
CA ALA A 196 49.45 -24.02 -47.66
C ALA A 196 50.48 -25.16 -47.84
N ASP A 197 50.13 -26.40 -47.47
CA ASP A 197 51.02 -27.56 -47.67
C ASP A 197 51.15 -27.96 -49.15
N ARG A 198 50.16 -27.65 -50.00
CA ARG A 198 50.25 -27.90 -51.45
C ARG A 198 51.00 -26.83 -52.24
N CYS A 199 51.19 -25.63 -51.68
CA CYS A 199 51.93 -24.55 -52.34
C CYS A 199 53.43 -24.53 -51.99
N LEU A 200 53.88 -25.27 -50.98
CA LEU A 200 55.30 -25.37 -50.60
C LEU A 200 56.05 -26.55 -51.26
N SER A 201 55.38 -27.40 -52.03
CA SER A 201 56.00 -28.53 -52.76
C SER A 201 55.99 -28.40 -54.28
N ALA A 202 55.51 -27.28 -54.84
CA ALA A 202 55.55 -27.01 -56.27
C ALA A 202 56.25 -25.66 -56.47
N GLY A 203 57.57 -25.71 -56.54
CA GLY A 203 58.35 -24.58 -57.02
C GLY A 203 58.05 -24.36 -58.48
N GLU A 204 57.23 -23.35 -58.78
CA GLU A 204 57.26 -22.58 -60.01
C GLU A 204 56.33 -21.36 -59.86
N ALA A 205 56.93 -20.17 -59.91
CA ALA A 205 56.19 -18.93 -60.11
C ALA A 205 55.54 -18.95 -61.51
N PRO A 206 54.41 -18.27 -61.72
CA PRO A 206 54.57 -16.94 -62.30
C PRO A 206 53.56 -15.89 -61.83
N LEU A 207 54.04 -14.64 -61.91
CA LEU A 207 53.34 -13.39 -62.24
C LEU A 207 51.81 -13.47 -62.43
N LEU A 208 51.06 -12.72 -61.62
CA LEU A 208 49.94 -11.91 -62.13
C LEU A 208 49.64 -10.72 -61.22
N GLN A 209 50.00 -9.57 -61.76
CA GLN A 209 49.63 -8.23 -61.38
C GLN A 209 48.17 -7.99 -61.79
N ALA A 210 47.25 -7.77 -60.85
CA ALA A 210 45.95 -7.17 -61.14
C ALA A 210 45.28 -6.56 -59.90
N ALA A 211 45.18 -5.23 -59.93
CA ALA A 211 44.10 -4.40 -59.41
C ALA A 211 43.57 -4.65 -57.98
N PHE A 212 44.05 -3.85 -57.02
CA PHE A 212 43.28 -3.47 -55.84
C PHE A 212 42.82 -2.02 -55.96
N PRO A 213 41.49 -1.74 -55.99
CA PRO A 213 40.98 -0.38 -55.86
C PRO A 213 41.15 0.14 -54.42
N LYS A 214 41.45 1.44 -54.31
CA LYS A 214 41.90 2.15 -53.10
C LYS A 214 40.79 2.54 -52.10
N ASP A 215 39.58 2.02 -52.22
CA ASP A 215 38.43 2.58 -51.52
C ASP A 215 37.81 1.61 -50.52
N PHE A 216 38.47 1.34 -49.38
CA PHE A 216 37.80 0.72 -48.22
C PHE A 216 38.45 1.02 -46.85
N GLN A 217 39.18 2.13 -46.73
CA GLN A 217 39.78 2.57 -45.45
C GLN A 217 38.90 3.53 -44.61
N SER A 218 37.65 3.81 -44.98
CA SER A 218 36.85 4.89 -44.37
C SER A 218 35.60 4.48 -43.58
N LEU A 219 35.51 3.27 -43.03
CA LEU A 219 34.38 2.89 -42.14
C LEU A 219 34.80 2.21 -40.82
N ARG A 220 36.04 2.44 -40.36
CA ARG A 220 36.46 2.20 -38.96
C ARG A 220 36.67 3.53 -38.24
N GLN A 221 35.60 4.24 -37.94
CA GLN A 221 35.60 5.22 -36.85
C GLN A 221 34.28 5.08 -36.10
N GLY A 222 34.36 4.50 -34.90
CA GLY A 222 33.25 4.43 -33.96
C GLY A 222 32.94 5.81 -33.36
N PRO A 223 31.73 6.01 -32.82
CA PRO A 223 31.39 7.26 -32.15
C PRO A 223 32.13 7.38 -30.79
N PRO A 224 32.58 8.58 -30.40
CA PRO A 224 33.21 8.82 -29.11
C PRO A 224 32.20 8.79 -27.94
N PRO A 225 32.67 8.54 -26.70
CA PRO A 225 31.83 8.54 -25.51
C PRO A 225 31.37 9.97 -25.16
N SER A 226 30.05 10.17 -25.11
CA SER A 226 29.45 11.41 -24.62
C SER A 226 29.57 11.48 -23.10
N ALA A 227 30.43 12.37 -22.64
CA ALA A 227 30.48 12.86 -21.27
C ALA A 227 29.44 13.98 -21.11
N ALA A 228 28.37 13.71 -20.36
CA ALA A 228 27.51 14.75 -19.80
C ALA A 228 26.93 14.24 -18.47
N GLY A 229 27.71 14.42 -17.41
CA GLY A 229 27.24 14.28 -16.04
C GLY A 229 26.36 15.48 -15.67
N HIS A 230 25.08 15.21 -15.42
CA HIS A 230 24.21 16.10 -14.65
C HIS A 230 23.96 15.47 -13.28
N PRO A 231 24.41 16.09 -12.17
CA PRO A 231 24.01 15.67 -10.84
C PRO A 231 22.56 16.11 -10.59
N ARG A 232 21.63 15.15 -10.52
CA ARG A 232 20.31 15.39 -9.93
C ARG A 232 20.49 15.55 -8.42
N GLN A 233 20.25 16.76 -7.94
CA GLN A 233 20.08 17.07 -6.53
C GLN A 233 18.86 16.32 -6.00
N PHE A 234 19.08 15.39 -5.07
CA PHE A 234 18.05 14.85 -4.20
C PHE A 234 17.80 15.87 -3.09
N SER A 235 16.74 16.64 -3.21
CA SER A 235 16.22 17.46 -2.11
C SER A 235 15.59 16.53 -1.07
N SER A 236 16.26 16.46 0.07
CA SER A 236 15.79 15.95 1.36
C SER A 236 14.46 16.61 1.74
N LEU A 237 13.38 15.83 1.77
CA LEU A 237 12.15 16.12 2.49
C LEU A 237 12.03 15.14 3.65
N ALA A 238 12.88 15.34 4.66
CA ALA A 238 12.68 14.84 6.00
C ALA A 238 12.18 16.01 6.88
N GLY A 239 10.86 16.17 6.97
CA GLY A 239 10.20 16.99 7.99
C GLY A 239 9.31 16.04 8.81
N SER A 240 9.76 15.60 9.99
CA SER A 240 9.51 16.25 11.29
C SER A 240 8.01 16.37 11.60
N GLY A 241 7.47 15.37 12.28
CA GLY A 241 6.10 15.35 12.79
C GLY A 241 5.89 14.34 13.91
N PHE A 242 6.88 14.11 14.76
CA PHE A 242 6.71 13.30 15.97
C PHE A 242 6.11 14.18 17.07
N SER A 243 4.79 14.23 17.13
CA SER A 243 4.07 14.93 18.19
C SER A 243 4.09 14.08 19.46
N ALA A 244 4.69 14.63 20.51
CA ALA A 244 4.82 14.03 21.82
C ALA A 244 3.44 13.87 22.49
N MET A 245 3.12 12.66 22.95
CA MET A 245 2.01 12.42 23.86
C MET A 245 2.34 12.90 25.27
N PRO A 246 1.42 13.58 25.96
CA PRO A 246 1.61 14.00 27.35
C PRO A 246 1.49 12.80 28.31
N ARG A 247 2.48 12.66 29.20
CA ARG A 247 2.45 11.78 30.38
C ARG A 247 1.35 12.25 31.33
N LEU A 248 0.41 11.37 31.64
CA LEU A 248 -0.49 11.50 32.79
C LEU A 248 0.31 11.26 34.09
N PRO A 249 0.08 12.04 35.16
CA PRO A 249 0.64 11.78 36.48
C PRO A 249 -0.11 10.63 37.16
N ALA A 250 0.64 9.72 37.77
CA ALA A 250 0.12 8.68 38.64
C ALA A 250 -0.43 9.30 39.93
N ALA A 251 -1.63 8.86 40.32
CA ALA A 251 -2.21 8.96 41.66
C ALA A 251 -2.67 7.56 42.07
#